data_AF-A0AAE9Z0H4-F1
#
_entry.id   AF-A0AAE9Z0H4-F1
#
_cell.length_a   1.000
_cell.length_b   1.000
_cell.length_c   1.000
_cell.angle_alpha   90.00
_cell.angle_beta   90.00
_cell.angle_gamma   90.00
#
_symmetry.space_group_name_H-M   'P 1'
#
loop_
_entity.id
_entity.type
_entity.pdbx_description
1 polymer ?
#
loop_
_entity_poly.entity_id
_entity_poly.type
_entity_poly.pdbx_seq_one_letter_code
_entity_poly.pdbx_strand_id
1 'polypeptide(L)'
;MSTFSQLLAVVAFLMFWVCILYVLFGQITVRKLRKNPKTKDALGMEYVSGWDIVNVASALAIPRSLSRKLEKGPLSYLYANSDLLFENTTKFDQLLGAIFYWLLIFTGLSGPVLVILNSFGLFDG
;
A
#
# COMPACT_ATOMS: atom_id res chain seq x y z
N MET A 1 -2.20 -10.20 -30.08
CA MET A 1 -2.79 -10.06 -28.74
C MET A 1 -3.62 -8.79 -28.77
N SER A 2 -4.84 -8.79 -28.20
CA SER A 2 -5.62 -7.56 -28.10
C SER A 2 -4.93 -6.56 -27.18
N THR A 3 -5.23 -5.27 -27.37
CA THR A 3 -4.75 -4.19 -26.48
C THR A 3 -5.14 -4.47 -25.03
N PHE A 4 -6.35 -4.98 -24.79
CA PHE A 4 -6.79 -5.42 -23.46
C PHE A 4 -5.82 -6.44 -22.85
N SER A 5 -5.51 -7.53 -23.56
CA SER A 5 -4.64 -8.59 -23.05
C SER A 5 -3.21 -8.09 -22.81
N GLN A 6 -2.71 -7.15 -23.61
CA GLN A 6 -1.40 -6.53 -23.38
C GLN A 6 -1.39 -5.67 -22.11
N LEU A 7 -2.40 -4.80 -21.93
CA LEU A 7 -2.52 -3.96 -20.74
C LEU A 7 -2.72 -4.79 -19.47
N LEU A 8 -3.55 -5.83 -19.54
CA LEU A 8 -3.76 -6.75 -18.43
C LEU A 8 -2.46 -7.48 -18.06
N ALA A 9 -1.65 -7.90 -19.04
CA ALA A 9 -0.35 -8.51 -18.80
C ALA A 9 0.63 -7.53 -18.12
N VAL A 10 0.63 -6.24 -18.51
CA VAL A 10 1.42 -5.20 -17.83
C VAL A 10 0.97 -5.04 -16.38
N VAL A 11 -0.34 -4.97 -16.12
CA VAL A 11 -0.87 -4.88 -14.74
C VAL A 11 -0.48 -6.10 -13.92
N ALA A 12 -0.59 -7.32 -14.49
CA ALA A 12 -0.19 -8.55 -13.83
C ALA A 12 1.32 -8.58 -13.51
N PHE A 13 2.16 -8.12 -14.44
CA PHE A 13 3.61 -8.00 -14.22
C PHE A 13 3.94 -7.01 -13.09
N LEU A 14 3.28 -5.85 -13.05
CA LEU A 14 3.47 -4.90 -11.95
C LEU A 14 2.95 -5.46 -10.62
N MET A 15 1.83 -6.20 -10.63
CA MET A 15 1.29 -6.85 -9.43
C MET A 15 2.25 -7.90 -8.86
N PHE A 16 2.99 -8.61 -9.71
CA PHE A 16 4.06 -9.50 -9.26
C PHE A 16 5.15 -8.75 -8.47
N TRP A 17 5.56 -7.57 -8.94
CA TRP A 17 6.48 -6.71 -8.19
C TRP A 17 5.88 -6.18 -6.88
N VAL A 18 4.58 -5.86 -6.85
CA VAL A 18 3.88 -5.51 -5.61
C VAL A 18 3.97 -6.62 -4.59
N CYS A 19 3.79 -7.90 -4.99
CA CYS A 19 3.93 -9.03 -4.08
C CYS A 19 5.35 -9.14 -3.49
N ILE A 20 6.39 -8.93 -4.31
CA ILE A 20 7.78 -8.89 -3.83
C ILE A 20 7.98 -7.74 -2.84
N LEU A 21 7.54 -6.54 -3.20
CA LEU A 21 7.65 -5.35 -2.35
C LEU A 21 6.89 -5.50 -1.04
N TYR A 22 5.73 -6.15 -1.04
CA TYR A 22 4.96 -6.45 0.16
C TYR A 22 5.77 -7.29 1.14
N VAL A 23 6.41 -8.36 0.65
CA VAL A 23 7.28 -9.21 1.49
C VAL A 23 8.52 -8.43 1.95
N LEU A 24 9.18 -7.72 1.05
CA LEU A 24 10.39 -6.95 1.38
C LEU A 24 10.11 -5.87 2.42
N PHE A 25 9.09 -5.04 2.22
CA PHE A 25 8.70 -3.99 3.15
C PHE A 25 8.25 -4.57 4.50
N GLY A 26 7.48 -5.67 4.47
CA GLY A 26 7.10 -6.42 5.65
C GLY A 26 8.30 -6.89 6.48
N GLN A 27 9.30 -7.48 5.84
CA GLN A 27 10.47 -8.05 6.52
C GLN A 27 11.52 -7.01 6.93
N ILE A 28 11.75 -6.00 6.09
CA ILE A 28 12.82 -5.00 6.27
C ILE A 28 12.38 -3.90 7.23
N THR A 29 11.12 -3.44 7.13
CA THR A 29 10.61 -2.26 7.84
C THR A 29 9.59 -2.67 8.90
N VAL A 30 8.47 -3.28 8.50
CA VAL A 30 7.34 -3.52 9.43
C VAL A 30 7.73 -4.48 10.55
N ARG A 31 8.55 -5.51 10.28
CA ARG A 31 9.08 -6.42 11.30
C ARG A 31 9.85 -5.70 12.41
N LYS A 32 10.59 -4.62 12.09
CA LYS A 32 11.29 -3.81 13.10
C LYS A 32 10.31 -3.02 13.94
N LEU A 33 9.29 -2.44 13.31
CA LEU A 33 8.24 -1.68 13.98
C LEU A 33 7.38 -2.56 14.90
N ARG A 34 7.06 -3.80 14.50
CA ARG A 34 6.35 -4.77 15.37
C ARG A 34 7.13 -5.15 16.62
N LYS A 35 8.46 -5.18 16.52
CA LYS A 35 9.35 -5.54 17.63
C LYS A 35 9.67 -4.36 18.56
N ASN A 36 9.45 -3.13 18.11
CA ASN A 36 9.75 -1.94 18.89
C ASN A 36 8.55 -1.60 19.81
N PRO A 37 8.75 -1.55 21.15
CA PRO A 37 7.67 -1.32 22.10
C PRO A 37 6.99 0.04 21.95
N LYS A 38 7.64 1.02 21.31
CA LYS A 38 7.04 2.33 21.02
C LYS A 38 6.04 2.29 19.86
N THR A 39 6.25 1.40 18.89
CA THR A 39 5.55 1.40 17.60
C THR A 39 4.59 0.23 17.43
N LYS A 40 4.75 -0.86 18.19
CA LYS A 40 4.00 -2.12 18.00
C LYS A 40 2.48 -1.94 18.06
N ASP A 41 1.98 -1.02 18.90
CA ASP A 41 0.55 -0.76 19.08
C ASP A 41 0.05 0.40 18.20
N ALA A 42 0.91 0.91 17.32
CA ALA A 42 0.67 2.09 16.48
C ALA A 42 0.56 1.76 14.97
N LEU A 43 0.51 0.48 14.60
CA LEU A 43 0.52 0.02 13.21
C LEU A 43 -0.88 -0.04 12.57
N GLY A 44 -1.92 0.37 13.32
CA GLY A 44 -3.32 0.24 12.94
C GLY A 44 -3.86 -1.17 13.18
N MET A 45 -5.17 -1.35 13.00
CA MET A 45 -5.85 -2.62 13.19
C MET A 45 -5.39 -3.67 12.17
N GLU A 46 -5.06 -4.88 12.63
CA GLU A 46 -4.75 -6.03 11.78
C GLU A 46 -6.03 -6.83 11.48
N TYR A 47 -6.84 -6.35 10.54
CA TYR A 47 -8.08 -7.03 10.14
C TYR A 47 -7.85 -8.44 9.58
N VAL A 48 -6.75 -8.60 8.85
CA VAL A 48 -6.25 -9.84 8.27
C VAL A 48 -4.75 -9.82 8.46
N SER A 49 -4.12 -11.00 8.59
CA SER A 49 -2.68 -11.08 8.80
C SER A 49 -1.90 -10.30 7.74
N GLY A 50 -1.06 -9.36 8.18
CA GLY A 50 -0.27 -8.49 7.32
C GLY A 50 -0.98 -7.23 6.80
N TRP A 51 -2.22 -6.96 7.22
CA TRP A 51 -2.91 -5.71 6.89
C TRP A 51 -2.17 -4.46 7.42
N ASP A 52 -1.49 -4.60 8.54
CA ASP A 52 -0.61 -3.57 9.12
C ASP A 52 0.53 -3.17 8.17
N ILE A 53 1.01 -4.05 7.28
CA ILE A 53 2.02 -3.72 6.26
C ILE A 53 1.47 -2.65 5.31
N VAL A 54 0.22 -2.81 4.87
CA VAL A 54 -0.46 -1.84 4.00
C VAL A 54 -0.74 -0.54 4.75
N ASN A 55 -1.20 -0.62 6.01
CA ASN A 55 -1.43 0.56 6.84
C ASN A 55 -0.16 1.38 7.03
N VAL A 56 0.95 0.75 7.42
CA VAL A 56 2.24 1.42 7.60
C VAL A 56 2.72 2.02 6.28
N ALA A 57 2.63 1.28 5.17
CA ALA A 57 3.02 1.80 3.86
C ALA A 57 2.19 3.03 3.47
N SER A 58 0.87 2.98 3.66
CA SER A 58 -0.02 4.11 3.39
C SER A 58 0.34 5.34 4.22
N ALA A 59 0.62 5.16 5.52
CA ALA A 59 0.94 6.23 6.44
C ALA A 59 2.26 6.92 6.09
N LEU A 60 3.24 6.18 5.55
CA LEU A 60 4.53 6.71 5.09
C LEU A 60 4.48 7.29 3.66
N ALA A 61 3.51 6.87 2.84
CA ALA A 61 3.42 7.24 1.43
C ALA A 61 2.63 8.53 1.16
N ILE A 62 1.62 8.82 1.98
CA ILE A 62 0.74 9.98 1.79
C ILE A 62 1.23 11.19 2.60
N PRO A 63 0.82 12.43 2.25
CA PRO A 63 1.21 13.62 3.02
C PRO A 63 0.77 13.51 4.48
N ARG A 64 1.65 13.85 5.43
CA ARG A 64 1.37 13.77 6.88
C ARG A 64 0.09 14.49 7.31
N SER A 65 -0.24 15.61 6.66
CA SER A 65 -1.47 16.35 6.94
C SER A 65 -2.73 15.54 6.62
N LEU A 66 -2.67 14.66 5.62
CA LEU A 66 -3.75 13.75 5.26
C LEU A 66 -3.82 12.57 6.23
N SER A 67 -2.69 11.94 6.53
CA SER A 67 -2.62 10.84 7.52
C SER A 67 -3.19 11.28 8.88
N ARG A 68 -2.75 12.44 9.39
CA ARG A 68 -3.25 13.01 10.65
C ARG A 68 -4.76 13.29 10.67
N LYS A 69 -5.37 13.59 9.52
CA LYS A 69 -6.83 13.76 9.43
C LYS A 69 -7.55 12.43 9.56
N LEU A 70 -7.04 11.38 8.90
CA LEU A 70 -7.60 10.02 8.96
C LEU A 70 -7.47 9.42 10.36
N GLU A 71 -6.31 9.62 10.99
CA GLU A 71 -6.02 9.16 12.37
C GLU A 71 -6.86 9.86 13.45
N LYS A 72 -7.46 11.02 13.18
CA LYS A 72 -8.31 11.74 14.14
C LYS A 72 -9.81 11.52 13.91
N GLY A 73 -10.17 10.75 12.89
CA GLY A 73 -11.55 10.47 12.54
C GLY A 73 -12.18 9.37 13.41
N PRO A 74 -13.48 9.07 13.19
CA PRO A 74 -14.19 7.99 13.89
C PRO A 74 -13.64 6.59 13.60
N LEU A 75 -12.83 6.45 12.56
CA LEU A 75 -12.15 5.21 12.15
C LEU A 75 -10.64 5.23 12.47
N SER A 76 -10.21 6.04 13.43
CA SER A 76 -8.81 6.24 13.81
C SER A 76 -8.07 4.93 14.08
N TYR A 77 -8.73 3.96 14.71
CA TYR A 77 -8.19 2.64 15.01
C TYR A 77 -7.77 1.82 13.77
N LEU A 78 -8.24 2.19 12.58
CA LEU A 78 -7.85 1.57 11.30
C LEU A 78 -6.53 2.07 10.77
N TYR A 79 -6.17 3.29 11.15
CA TYR A 79 -5.01 3.97 10.60
C TYR A 79 -3.83 3.82 11.54
N ALA A 80 -2.65 3.65 10.95
CA ALA A 80 -1.41 3.69 11.70
C ALA A 80 -1.09 5.14 12.12
N ASN A 81 -0.43 5.32 13.26
CA ASN A 81 -0.01 6.63 13.72
C ASN A 81 1.18 7.13 12.88
N SER A 82 0.93 8.00 11.91
CA SER A 82 1.96 8.44 10.96
C SER A 82 3.12 9.16 11.62
N ASP A 83 2.87 10.01 12.62
CA ASP A 83 3.95 10.76 13.29
C ASP A 83 4.94 9.81 13.96
N LEU A 84 4.42 8.83 14.71
CA LEU A 84 5.24 7.86 15.42
C LEU A 84 5.97 6.91 14.45
N LEU A 85 5.35 6.55 13.32
CA LEU A 85 6.00 5.80 12.25
C LEU A 85 7.13 6.60 11.59
N PHE A 86 6.92 7.87 11.27
CA PHE A 86 7.93 8.73 10.67
C PHE A 86 9.13 8.98 11.60
N GLU A 87 8.91 9.02 12.91
CA GLU A 87 9.97 9.14 13.93
C GLU A 87 10.81 7.87 14.08
N ASN A 88 10.24 6.70 13.78
CA ASN A 88 10.88 5.39 13.98
C ASN A 88 11.23 4.69 12.65
N THR A 89 11.22 5.42 11.52
CA THR A 89 11.58 4.91 10.20
C THR A 89 12.66 5.77 9.55
N THR A 90 13.52 5.14 8.77
CA THR A 90 14.53 5.85 7.97
C THR A 90 13.93 6.42 6.69
N LYS A 91 14.69 7.28 6.00
CA LYS A 91 14.30 7.76 4.66
C LYS A 91 14.20 6.63 3.64
N PHE A 92 15.00 5.58 3.80
CA PHE A 92 14.92 4.39 2.98
C PHE A 92 13.60 3.64 3.22
N ASP A 93 13.23 3.42 4.49
CA ASP A 93 11.95 2.78 4.85
C ASP A 93 10.76 3.56 4.29
N GLN A 94 10.80 4.90 4.40
CA GLN A 94 9.78 5.80 3.86
C GLN A 94 9.66 5.69 2.33
N LEU A 95 10.79 5.70 1.62
CA LEU A 95 10.81 5.56 0.16
C LEU A 95 10.31 4.17 -0.27
N LEU A 96 10.77 3.11 0.40
CA LEU A 96 10.34 1.75 0.10
C LEU A 96 8.83 1.57 0.32
N GLY A 97 8.31 2.08 1.44
CA GLY A 97 6.88 2.10 1.74
C GLY A 97 6.07 2.89 0.72
N ALA A 98 6.58 4.06 0.29
CA ALA A 98 5.93 4.88 -0.74
C ALA A 98 5.87 4.19 -2.10
N ILE A 99 6.97 3.60 -2.57
CA ILE A 99 7.02 2.85 -3.83
C ILE A 99 6.05 1.67 -3.78
N PHE A 100 6.09 0.89 -2.70
CA PHE A 100 5.18 -0.24 -2.50
C PHE A 100 3.71 0.22 -2.52
N TYR A 101 3.35 1.22 -1.71
CA TYR A 101 1.97 1.67 -1.59
C TYR A 101 1.41 2.22 -2.90
N TRP A 102 2.15 3.10 -3.58
CA TRP A 102 1.65 3.69 -4.82
C TRP A 102 1.57 2.68 -5.95
N LEU A 103 2.48 1.70 -6.01
CA LEU A 103 2.38 0.61 -6.98
C LEU A 103 1.19 -0.31 -6.67
N LEU A 104 0.94 -0.62 -5.39
CA LEU A 104 -0.24 -1.38 -4.95
C LEU A 104 -1.54 -0.66 -5.34
N ILE A 105 -1.67 0.63 -5.05
CA ILE A 105 -2.86 1.42 -5.42
C ILE A 105 -3.04 1.47 -6.94
N PHE A 106 -1.96 1.75 -7.69
CA PHE A 106 -2.01 1.85 -9.14
C PHE A 106 -2.48 0.53 -9.77
N THR A 107 -1.87 -0.60 -9.39
CA THR A 107 -2.22 -1.92 -9.94
C THR A 107 -3.59 -2.40 -9.47
N GLY A 108 -3.92 -2.21 -8.19
CA GLY A 108 -5.20 -2.58 -7.60
C GLY A 108 -6.39 -1.83 -8.19
N LEU A 109 -6.21 -0.59 -8.65
CA LEU A 109 -7.24 0.18 -9.35
C LEU A 109 -7.26 -0.11 -10.86
N SER A 110 -6.10 -0.25 -11.49
CA SER A 110 -6.00 -0.43 -12.95
C SER A 110 -6.67 -1.72 -13.43
N GLY A 111 -6.52 -2.83 -12.71
CA GLY A 111 -7.12 -4.12 -13.10
C GLY A 111 -8.65 -4.05 -13.23
N PRO A 112 -9.38 -3.70 -12.16
CA PRO A 112 -10.84 -3.55 -12.21
C PRO A 112 -11.30 -2.52 -13.25
N VAL A 113 -10.61 -1.38 -13.36
CA VAL A 113 -10.93 -0.35 -14.37
C VAL A 113 -10.81 -0.92 -15.79
N LEU A 114 -9.73 -1.66 -16.10
CA LEU A 114 -9.56 -2.29 -17.41
C LEU A 114 -10.68 -3.30 -17.71
N VAL A 115 -11.09 -4.11 -16.74
CA VAL A 115 -12.19 -5.07 -16.90
C VAL A 115 -13.51 -4.34 -17.21
N ILE A 116 -13.79 -3.25 -16.49
CA ILE A 116 -14.99 -2.43 -16.72
C ILE A 116 -14.95 -1.81 -18.12
N LEU A 117 -13.83 -1.19 -18.52
CA LEU A 117 -13.69 -0.59 -19.85
C LEU A 117 -13.82 -1.61 -20.98
N ASN A 118 -13.29 -2.83 -20.78
CA ASN A 118 -13.48 -3.91 -21.73
C ASN A 118 -14.95 -4.35 -21.84
N SER A 119 -15.69 -4.37 -20.72
CA SER A 119 -17.12 -4.69 -20.75
C SER A 119 -17.97 -3.66 -21.52
N PHE A 120 -17.47 -2.43 -21.69
CA PHE A 120 -18.06 -1.40 -22.54
C PHE A 120 -17.60 -1.47 -24.01
N GLY A 121 -16.81 -2.46 -24.40
CA GLY A 121 -16.33 -2.66 -25.77
C GLY A 121 -15.19 -1.72 -26.20
N LEU A 122 -14.53 -1.05 -25.26
CA LEU A 122 -13.47 -0.06 -25.58
C LEU A 122 -12.24 -0.69 -26.26
N PHE A 123 -12.08 -2.02 -26.21
CA PHE A 123 -10.93 -2.75 -26.76
C PHE A 123 -11.31 -3.75 -27.86
N ASP A 124 -12.51 -3.64 -28.44
CA ASP A 124 -13.01 -4.55 -29.49
C ASP A 124 -12.46 -4.22 -30.89
N GLY A 125 -11.68 -3.14 -31.02
CA GLY A 125 -11.03 -2.69 -32.25
C GLY A 125 -9.62 -3.23 -32.49
#